data_AF-A0A3A4XVE9-F1
#
_entry.id   AF-A0A3A4XVE9-F1
#
_cell.length_a   1.000
_cell.length_b   1.000
_cell.length_c   1.000
_cell.angle_alpha   90.00
_cell.angle_beta   90.00
_cell.angle_gamma   90.00
#
_symmetry.space_group_name_H-M   'P 1'
#
loop_
_entity.id
_entity.type
_entity.pdbx_description
1 polymer ?
#
loop_
_entity_poly.entity_id
_entity_poly.type
_entity_poly.pdbx_seq_one_letter_code
_entity_poly.pdbx_strand_id
1 'polypeptide(L)'
;MGRRSRPVVKLVLFGTIVSVAILAGWWIAEQVSRTPSADIGSKGQPVRSPSKQVVHLYFGDARERHLVAEQRVVEQFDDDVALSRRLIELLIQGPSQGGSRTLPPDAKLLALHITGAGTAFLDFDAESFAAHPGGAAAELLSIYSIVNTLVLNVDSVRSVRFLIGGREAATLVGHADLQEVFEVDMLWVR
;
A
#
# COMPACT_ATOMS: atom_id res chain seq x y z
N MET A 1 28.61 87.61 -66.20
CA MET A 1 28.64 88.59 -65.09
C MET A 1 27.83 87.98 -63.95
N GLY A 2 28.42 87.60 -62.82
CA GLY A 2 28.64 88.48 -61.66
C GLY A 2 27.38 88.47 -60.79
N ARG A 3 27.35 88.29 -59.47
CA ARG A 3 28.33 88.25 -58.39
C ARG A 3 27.51 87.87 -57.13
N ARG A 4 28.08 87.05 -56.23
CA ARG A 4 28.01 87.02 -54.73
C ARG A 4 26.80 87.71 -54.03
N SER A 5 26.20 87.27 -52.92
CA SER A 5 26.63 86.41 -51.79
C SER A 5 25.54 86.40 -50.67
N ARG A 6 25.33 85.22 -50.02
CA ARG A 6 25.18 84.86 -48.56
C ARG A 6 24.30 85.73 -47.60
N PRO A 7 23.85 85.30 -46.38
CA PRO A 7 24.26 84.13 -45.56
C PRO A 7 23.15 83.41 -44.70
N VAL A 8 23.56 82.33 -43.96
CA VAL A 8 23.13 81.94 -42.56
C VAL A 8 21.72 81.30 -42.38
N VAL A 9 21.41 80.24 -41.62
CA VAL A 9 22.09 79.31 -40.66
C VAL A 9 21.05 78.29 -40.12
N LYS A 10 21.49 77.02 -39.87
CA LYS A 10 21.00 75.98 -38.90
C LYS A 10 19.56 75.46 -39.06
N LEU A 11 19.20 74.18 -38.80
CA LEU A 11 19.31 73.49 -37.50
C LEU A 11 18.71 72.04 -37.58
N VAL A 12 19.43 71.03 -37.04
CA VAL A 12 18.99 69.80 -36.31
C VAL A 12 18.13 68.76 -37.08
N LEU A 13 18.52 67.51 -37.33
CA LEU A 13 19.25 66.48 -36.56
C LEU A 13 18.53 65.99 -35.30
N PHE A 14 17.37 65.35 -35.43
CA PHE A 14 16.85 64.43 -34.41
C PHE A 14 15.87 63.42 -35.06
N GLY A 15 16.36 62.23 -35.40
CA GLY A 15 15.52 61.24 -36.07
C GLY A 15 16.11 59.82 -36.20
N THR A 16 17.11 59.45 -35.40
CA THR A 16 17.77 58.14 -35.52
C THR A 16 17.87 57.32 -34.24
N ILE A 17 17.53 57.88 -33.07
CA ILE A 17 17.66 57.15 -31.79
C ILE A 17 16.44 56.26 -31.49
N VAL A 18 15.25 56.59 -32.02
CA VAL A 18 14.03 55.81 -31.75
C VAL A 18 13.95 54.52 -32.60
N SER A 19 14.60 54.48 -33.77
CA SER A 19 14.53 53.32 -34.67
C SER A 19 15.41 52.14 -34.25
N VAL A 20 16.50 52.37 -33.50
CA VAL A 20 17.42 51.31 -33.06
C VAL A 20 16.84 50.52 -31.88
N ALA A 21 16.08 51.16 -30.98
CA ALA A 21 15.49 50.50 -29.82
C ALA A 21 14.36 49.52 -30.20
N ILE A 22 13.58 49.84 -31.24
CA ILE A 22 12.46 49.00 -31.68
C ILE A 22 12.96 47.74 -32.43
N LEU A 23 14.04 47.86 -33.21
CA LEU A 23 14.63 46.72 -33.92
C LEU A 23 15.40 45.78 -32.98
N ALA A 24 16.04 46.29 -31.92
CA ALA A 24 16.68 45.45 -30.90
C ALA A 24 15.65 44.66 -30.07
N GLY A 25 14.49 45.25 -29.76
CA GLY A 25 13.41 44.58 -29.03
C GLY A 25 12.80 43.40 -29.81
N TRP A 26 12.65 43.52 -31.13
CA TRP A 26 12.15 42.43 -31.98
C TRP A 26 13.18 41.29 -32.15
N TRP A 27 14.48 41.61 -32.25
CA TRP A 27 15.51 40.57 -32.36
C TRP A 27 15.72 39.78 -31.06
N ILE A 28 15.54 40.43 -29.91
CA ILE A 28 15.58 39.79 -28.58
C ILE A 28 14.33 38.94 -28.33
N ALA A 29 13.14 39.40 -28.75
CA ALA A 29 11.91 38.63 -28.65
C ALA A 29 11.96 37.33 -29.49
N GLU A 30 12.56 37.39 -30.69
CA GLU A 30 12.73 36.23 -31.58
C GLU A 30 13.69 35.17 -30.99
N GLN A 31 14.73 35.58 -30.25
CA GLN A 31 15.66 34.66 -29.58
C GLN A 31 15.09 34.00 -28.33
N VAL A 32 14.21 34.69 -27.58
CA VAL A 32 13.55 34.11 -26.39
C VAL A 32 12.55 33.02 -26.78
N SER A 33 11.87 33.15 -27.92
CA SER A 33 10.96 32.11 -28.44
C SER A 33 11.64 30.84 -28.98
N ARG A 34 12.97 30.82 -29.09
CA ARG A 34 13.74 29.67 -29.59
C ARG A 34 14.66 29.02 -28.56
N THR A 35 14.48 29.31 -27.27
CA THR A 35 15.02 28.41 -26.26
C THR A 35 14.14 27.17 -26.23
N PRO A 36 14.64 25.97 -26.55
CA PRO A 36 14.05 24.78 -25.98
C PRO A 36 14.21 25.00 -24.49
N SER A 37 13.11 25.24 -23.76
CA SER A 37 13.11 24.87 -22.36
C SER A 37 13.65 23.46 -22.35
N ALA A 38 14.75 23.23 -21.64
CA ALA A 38 15.03 21.92 -21.10
C ALA A 38 13.87 21.61 -20.14
N ASP A 39 12.73 21.31 -20.75
CA ASP A 39 11.67 20.52 -20.19
C ASP A 39 12.36 19.19 -19.99
N ILE A 40 12.99 19.05 -18.82
CA ILE A 40 13.19 17.73 -18.23
C ILE A 40 11.76 17.23 -18.12
N GLY A 41 11.33 16.59 -19.19
CA GLY A 41 10.18 15.74 -19.26
C GLY A 41 10.42 14.61 -18.28
N SER A 42 10.31 14.92 -17.00
CA SER A 42 9.49 14.12 -16.12
C SER A 42 8.12 14.15 -16.77
N LYS A 43 7.94 13.27 -17.77
CA LYS A 43 6.77 12.43 -17.78
C LYS A 43 6.74 11.83 -16.39
N GLY A 44 6.15 12.57 -15.45
CA GLY A 44 5.61 11.99 -14.26
C GLY A 44 4.69 10.94 -14.83
N GLN A 45 5.16 9.69 -14.84
CA GLN A 45 4.26 8.57 -14.94
C GLN A 45 3.14 8.92 -13.97
N PRO A 46 1.85 8.84 -14.37
CA PRO A 46 0.81 8.97 -13.38
C PRO A 46 1.18 7.95 -12.32
N VAL A 47 1.60 8.44 -11.13
CA VAL A 47 1.84 7.58 -9.99
C VAL A 47 0.48 6.97 -9.79
N ARG A 48 0.31 5.73 -10.28
CA ARG A 48 -0.90 4.96 -10.07
C ARG A 48 -1.05 4.99 -8.56
N SER A 49 -1.99 5.80 -8.08
CA SER A 49 -2.36 5.73 -6.68
C SER A 49 -2.73 4.26 -6.47
N PRO A 50 -2.16 3.60 -5.45
CA PRO A 50 -2.42 2.18 -5.26
C PRO A 50 -3.94 2.02 -5.22
N SER A 51 -4.46 1.18 -6.12
CA SER A 51 -5.88 0.85 -6.14
C SER A 51 -6.23 0.28 -4.76
N LYS A 52 -7.47 0.49 -4.33
CA LYS A 52 -7.93 0.04 -3.01
C LYS A 52 -8.86 -1.15 -3.18
N GLN A 53 -8.81 -2.07 -2.22
CA GLN A 53 -9.73 -3.20 -2.11
C GLN A 53 -10.28 -3.32 -0.68
N VAL A 54 -11.48 -3.89 -0.56
CA VAL A 54 -12.11 -4.19 0.73
C VAL A 54 -11.76 -5.62 1.11
N VAL A 55 -11.36 -5.83 2.37
CA VAL A 55 -11.07 -7.13 2.95
C VAL A 55 -11.87 -7.33 4.24
N HIS A 56 -12.09 -8.59 4.62
CA HIS A 56 -12.81 -9.01 5.82
C HIS A 56 -11.83 -9.65 6.82
N LEU A 57 -11.59 -8.98 7.95
CA LEU A 57 -10.79 -9.53 9.05
C LEU A 57 -11.73 -10.14 10.09
N TYR A 58 -11.42 -11.33 10.57
CA TYR A 58 -12.26 -12.02 11.56
C TYR A 58 -11.64 -11.90 12.95
N PHE A 59 -12.32 -11.23 13.86
CA PHE A 59 -11.91 -11.00 15.24
C PHE A 59 -12.90 -11.65 16.21
N GLY A 60 -12.55 -11.78 17.49
CA GLY A 60 -13.49 -12.30 18.48
C GLY A 60 -14.62 -11.30 18.76
N ASP A 61 -15.80 -11.81 19.13
CA ASP A 61 -16.88 -10.99 19.68
C ASP A 61 -16.51 -10.49 21.09
N ALA A 62 -17.29 -9.56 21.63
CA ALA A 62 -17.07 -8.99 22.96
C ALA A 62 -17.14 -10.02 24.11
N ARG A 63 -17.60 -11.26 23.83
CA ARG A 63 -17.67 -12.36 24.81
C ARG A 63 -16.64 -13.46 24.52
N GLU A 64 -15.81 -13.30 23.51
CA GLU A 64 -14.80 -14.28 23.07
C GLU A 64 -15.40 -15.67 22.83
N ARG A 65 -16.58 -15.74 22.20
CA ARG A 65 -17.26 -17.01 21.89
C ARG A 65 -17.43 -17.28 20.40
N HIS A 66 -17.41 -16.23 19.61
CA HIS A 66 -17.62 -16.28 18.16
C HIS A 66 -16.69 -15.29 17.48
N LEU A 67 -16.55 -15.45 16.18
CA LEU A 67 -15.90 -14.50 15.30
C LEU A 67 -16.92 -13.51 14.73
N VAL A 68 -16.48 -12.27 14.56
CA VAL A 68 -17.19 -11.20 13.88
C VAL A 68 -16.30 -10.64 12.78
N ALA A 69 -16.90 -10.35 11.63
CA ALA A 69 -16.19 -9.78 10.49
C ALA A 69 -16.06 -8.26 10.64
N GLU A 70 -14.84 -7.75 10.50
CA GLU A 70 -14.54 -6.33 10.40
C GLU A 70 -14.04 -6.04 8.98
N GLN A 71 -14.71 -5.11 8.29
CA GLN A 71 -14.26 -4.68 6.97
C GLN A 71 -13.11 -3.67 7.10
N ARG A 72 -12.05 -3.88 6.31
CA ARG A 72 -10.96 -2.91 6.14
C ARG A 72 -10.71 -2.61 4.68
N VAL A 73 -10.25 -1.40 4.41
CA VAL A 73 -9.77 -1.00 3.09
C VAL A 73 -8.25 -1.08 3.11
N VAL A 74 -7.69 -1.88 2.19
CA VAL A 74 -6.25 -2.04 2.01
C VAL A 74 -5.86 -1.66 0.58
N GLU A 75 -4.57 -1.47 0.35
CA GLU A 75 -4.04 -1.36 -1.00
C GLU A 75 -4.28 -2.68 -1.77
N GLN A 76 -4.41 -2.58 -3.08
CA GLN A 76 -4.51 -3.74 -3.95
C GLN A 76 -3.11 -4.35 -4.09
N PHE A 77 -3.07 -5.67 -4.00
CA PHE A 77 -1.84 -6.45 -4.17
C PHE A 77 -2.01 -7.33 -5.41
N ASP A 78 -0.97 -7.38 -6.24
CA ASP A 78 -0.90 -8.30 -7.38
C ASP A 78 -0.32 -9.68 -6.98
N ASP A 79 0.18 -9.80 -5.75
CA ASP A 79 0.75 -11.02 -5.17
C ASP A 79 -0.06 -11.45 -3.94
N ASP A 80 -0.63 -12.65 -4.02
CA ASP A 80 -1.42 -13.27 -2.96
C ASP A 80 -0.62 -13.53 -1.70
N VAL A 81 0.69 -13.80 -1.81
CA VAL A 81 1.57 -13.98 -0.64
C VAL A 81 1.72 -12.65 0.10
N ALA A 82 1.97 -11.55 -0.62
CA ALA A 82 2.04 -10.22 -0.05
C ALA A 82 0.70 -9.80 0.60
N LEU A 83 -0.43 -10.04 -0.07
CA LEU A 83 -1.77 -9.80 0.51
C LEU A 83 -1.97 -10.60 1.79
N SER A 84 -1.67 -11.90 1.76
CA SER A 84 -1.83 -12.78 2.92
C SER A 84 -1.01 -12.29 4.11
N ARG A 85 0.27 -11.92 3.91
CA ARG A 85 1.10 -11.34 4.97
C ARG A 85 0.49 -10.07 5.53
N ARG A 86 -0.02 -9.19 4.66
CA ARG A 86 -0.68 -7.96 5.09
C ARG A 86 -1.92 -8.23 5.94
N LEU A 87 -2.72 -9.24 5.58
CA LEU A 87 -3.90 -9.63 6.35
C LEU A 87 -3.52 -10.14 7.75
N ILE A 88 -2.47 -10.97 7.86
CA ILE A 88 -1.98 -11.43 9.18
C ILE A 88 -1.45 -10.27 10.02
N GLU A 89 -0.72 -9.32 9.45
CA GLU A 89 -0.29 -8.11 10.16
C GLU A 89 -1.48 -7.32 10.71
N LEU A 90 -2.56 -7.20 9.95
CA LEU A 90 -3.77 -6.49 10.39
C LEU A 90 -4.50 -7.25 11.50
N LEU A 91 -4.50 -8.59 11.48
CA LEU A 91 -5.03 -9.40 12.58
C LEU A 91 -4.21 -9.20 13.86
N ILE A 92 -2.87 -9.18 13.76
CA ILE A 92 -1.97 -8.94 14.90
C ILE A 92 -2.14 -7.52 15.45
N GLN A 93 -2.33 -6.53 14.57
CA GLN A 93 -2.66 -5.16 14.99
C GLN A 93 -3.96 -5.10 15.80
N GLY A 94 -4.89 -6.03 15.56
CA GLY A 94 -6.12 -6.19 16.31
C GLY A 94 -7.30 -5.39 15.74
N PRO A 95 -8.50 -5.55 16.34
CA PRO A 95 -9.74 -4.95 15.86
C PRO A 95 -9.76 -3.43 16.06
N SER A 96 -10.53 -2.75 15.21
CA SER A 96 -10.78 -1.29 15.29
C SER A 96 -12.25 -0.95 15.56
N GLN A 97 -13.16 -1.93 15.42
CA GLN A 97 -14.61 -1.73 15.54
C GLN A 97 -15.22 -2.47 16.75
N GLY A 98 -14.48 -2.55 17.86
CA GLY A 98 -15.01 -3.07 19.13
C GLY A 98 -15.04 -4.60 19.28
N GLY A 99 -14.42 -5.35 18.35
CA GLY A 99 -14.12 -6.77 18.55
C GLY A 99 -13.01 -7.00 19.60
N SER A 100 -12.73 -8.26 19.90
CA SER A 100 -11.62 -8.69 20.77
C SER A 100 -10.48 -9.30 19.96
N ARG A 101 -9.27 -9.24 20.51
CA ARG A 101 -8.07 -9.81 19.88
C ARG A 101 -8.14 -11.33 19.94
N THR A 102 -7.82 -11.96 18.81
CA THR A 102 -7.64 -13.42 18.70
C THR A 102 -6.16 -13.78 18.67
N LEU A 103 -5.29 -12.86 18.23
CA LEU A 103 -3.84 -13.05 18.23
C LEU A 103 -3.17 -12.16 19.29
N PRO A 104 -2.11 -12.65 19.96
CA PRO A 104 -1.26 -11.81 20.78
C PRO A 104 -0.68 -10.64 19.97
N PRO A 105 -0.58 -9.44 20.57
CA PRO A 105 -0.12 -8.24 19.86
C PRO A 105 1.37 -8.30 19.45
N ASP A 106 2.13 -9.21 20.06
CA ASP A 106 3.53 -9.50 19.84
C ASP A 106 3.77 -10.77 18.99
N ALA A 107 2.70 -11.41 18.50
CA ALA A 107 2.81 -12.55 17.60
C ALA A 107 3.60 -12.17 16.33
N LYS A 108 4.47 -13.08 15.88
CA LYS A 108 5.42 -12.81 14.79
C LYS A 108 5.34 -13.90 13.73
N LEU A 109 4.92 -13.51 12.53
CA LEU A 109 4.95 -14.37 11.35
C LEU A 109 6.36 -14.38 10.74
N LEU A 110 7.04 -15.52 10.80
CA LEU A 110 8.37 -15.73 10.24
C LEU A 110 8.30 -15.98 8.73
N ALA A 111 7.41 -16.87 8.30
CA ALA A 111 7.25 -17.23 6.91
C ALA A 111 5.78 -17.46 6.55
N LEU A 112 5.47 -17.17 5.29
CA LEU A 112 4.22 -17.49 4.64
C LEU A 112 4.52 -17.90 3.21
N HIS A 113 3.99 -19.05 2.82
CA HIS A 113 4.01 -19.52 1.44
C HIS A 113 2.67 -20.14 1.07
N ILE A 114 2.33 -20.12 -0.21
CA ILE A 114 1.10 -20.71 -0.75
C ILE A 114 1.52 -21.77 -1.77
N THR A 115 1.05 -22.99 -1.58
CA THR A 115 1.33 -24.10 -2.50
C THR A 115 0.43 -24.04 -3.73
N GLY A 116 0.82 -24.71 -4.82
CA GLY A 116 -0.02 -24.81 -6.02
C GLY A 116 -1.38 -25.51 -5.80
N ALA A 117 -1.55 -26.25 -4.70
CA ALA A 117 -2.82 -26.84 -4.29
C ALA A 117 -3.75 -25.83 -3.58
N GLY A 118 -3.21 -24.69 -3.13
CA GLY A 118 -3.91 -23.64 -2.40
C GLY A 118 -3.80 -23.73 -0.88
N THR A 119 -2.91 -24.56 -0.33
CA THR A 119 -2.62 -24.55 1.10
C THR A 119 -1.60 -23.47 1.42
N ALA A 120 -1.96 -22.53 2.28
CA ALA A 120 -1.06 -21.53 2.84
C ALA A 120 -0.42 -22.08 4.13
N PHE A 121 0.91 -22.17 4.19
CA PHE A 121 1.57 -22.48 5.47
C PHE A 121 2.06 -21.20 6.11
N LEU A 122 1.74 -21.05 7.39
CA LEU A 122 2.08 -19.90 8.21
C LEU A 122 3.01 -20.40 9.31
N ASP A 123 4.25 -19.91 9.29
CA ASP A 123 5.24 -20.18 10.32
C ASP A 123 5.29 -19.00 11.28
N PHE A 124 4.86 -19.23 12.51
CA PHE A 124 4.97 -18.26 13.60
C PHE A 124 6.19 -18.54 14.45
N ASP A 125 6.75 -17.48 15.03
CA ASP A 125 7.82 -17.62 16.02
C ASP A 125 7.32 -18.43 17.23
N ALA A 126 8.20 -19.22 17.84
CA ALA A 126 7.88 -20.10 18.96
C ALA A 126 7.30 -19.35 20.18
N GLU A 127 7.62 -18.07 20.33
CA GLU A 127 7.12 -17.24 21.43
C GLU A 127 5.80 -16.52 21.10
N SER A 128 5.34 -16.58 19.84
CA SER A 128 4.18 -15.80 19.37
C SER A 128 2.89 -16.04 20.15
N PHE A 129 2.75 -17.21 20.77
CA PHE A 129 1.56 -17.61 21.52
C PHE A 129 1.82 -17.79 23.01
N ALA A 130 2.97 -17.33 23.53
CA ALA A 130 3.31 -17.49 24.95
C ALA A 130 2.33 -16.76 25.88
N ALA A 131 1.80 -15.61 25.45
CA ALA A 131 0.79 -14.83 26.19
C ALA A 131 -0.66 -15.21 25.82
N HIS A 132 -0.86 -16.24 25.00
CA HIS A 132 -2.21 -16.66 24.60
C HIS A 132 -2.92 -17.30 25.80
N PRO A 133 -4.21 -16.97 26.05
CA PRO A 133 -4.92 -17.45 27.24
C PRO A 133 -5.09 -18.98 27.28
N GLY A 134 -4.94 -19.63 26.13
CA GLY A 134 -5.08 -21.08 25.97
C GLY A 134 -6.52 -21.55 26.07
N GLY A 135 -6.71 -22.86 26.17
CA GLY A 135 -8.03 -23.48 26.18
C GLY A 135 -8.60 -23.68 24.78
N ALA A 136 -9.31 -24.79 24.58
CA ALA A 136 -9.74 -25.22 23.25
C ALA A 136 -10.55 -24.16 22.49
N ALA A 137 -11.49 -23.48 23.16
CA ALA A 137 -12.32 -22.48 22.50
C ALA A 137 -11.52 -21.26 22.03
N ALA A 138 -10.62 -20.73 22.87
CA ALA A 138 -9.81 -19.58 22.50
C ALA A 138 -8.79 -19.94 21.40
N GLU A 139 -8.16 -21.12 21.50
CA GLU A 139 -7.24 -21.61 20.45
C GLU A 139 -7.96 -21.75 19.09
N LEU A 140 -9.18 -22.30 19.07
CA LEU A 140 -9.97 -22.42 17.85
C LEU A 140 -10.41 -21.06 17.29
N LEU A 141 -10.74 -20.08 18.14
CA LEU A 141 -11.01 -18.72 17.67
C LEU A 141 -9.78 -18.10 17.00
N SER A 142 -8.58 -18.32 17.54
CA SER A 142 -7.32 -17.85 16.94
C SER A 142 -7.04 -18.50 15.59
N ILE A 143 -7.23 -19.82 15.51
CA ILE A 143 -7.11 -20.59 14.27
C ILE A 143 -8.09 -20.08 13.22
N TYR A 144 -9.39 -20.06 13.51
CA TYR A 144 -10.40 -19.68 12.52
C TYR A 144 -10.43 -18.19 12.21
N SER A 145 -9.95 -17.33 13.12
CA SER A 145 -9.67 -15.93 12.82
C SER A 145 -8.68 -15.80 11.67
N ILE A 146 -7.57 -16.55 11.71
CA ILE A 146 -6.57 -16.59 10.63
C ILE A 146 -7.14 -17.24 9.38
N VAL A 147 -7.72 -18.44 9.52
CA VAL A 147 -8.19 -19.25 8.39
C VAL A 147 -9.27 -18.52 7.60
N ASN A 148 -10.31 -18.04 8.27
CA ASN A 148 -11.42 -17.36 7.59
C ASN A 148 -10.95 -16.03 6.97
N THR A 149 -10.03 -15.33 7.62
CA THR A 149 -9.43 -14.11 7.04
C THR A 149 -8.64 -14.42 5.77
N LEU A 150 -7.84 -15.48 5.72
CA LEU A 150 -7.06 -15.77 4.52
C LEU A 150 -7.93 -16.34 3.39
N VAL A 151 -8.69 -17.39 3.68
CA VAL A 151 -9.46 -18.13 2.67
C VAL A 151 -10.53 -17.27 2.00
N LEU A 152 -11.13 -16.31 2.73
CA LEU A 152 -12.21 -15.48 2.19
C LEU A 152 -11.73 -14.20 1.49
N ASN A 153 -10.44 -13.88 1.55
CA ASN A 153 -9.88 -12.67 0.94
C ASN A 153 -8.81 -12.93 -0.12
N VAL A 154 -8.30 -14.17 -0.22
CA VAL A 154 -7.21 -14.53 -1.12
C VAL A 154 -7.61 -15.73 -1.96
N ASP A 155 -7.92 -15.50 -3.24
CA ASP A 155 -8.54 -16.51 -4.12
C ASP A 155 -7.72 -17.80 -4.28
N SER A 156 -6.39 -17.71 -4.20
CA SER A 156 -5.51 -18.89 -4.26
C SER A 156 -5.46 -19.70 -2.98
N VAL A 157 -5.92 -19.17 -1.84
CA VAL A 157 -5.86 -19.83 -0.53
C VAL A 157 -7.17 -20.57 -0.26
N ARG A 158 -7.08 -21.90 -0.14
CA ARG A 158 -8.20 -22.80 0.15
C ARG A 158 -8.14 -23.38 1.56
N SER A 159 -6.93 -23.53 2.08
CA SER A 159 -6.68 -24.08 3.41
C SER A 159 -5.42 -23.47 4.02
N VAL A 160 -5.29 -23.59 5.34
CA VAL A 160 -4.16 -23.08 6.11
C VAL A 160 -3.52 -24.22 6.89
N ARG A 161 -2.19 -24.22 6.96
CA ARG A 161 -1.40 -25.08 7.83
C ARG A 161 -0.51 -24.24 8.73
N PHE A 162 -0.44 -24.59 10.00
CA PHE A 162 0.35 -23.85 10.98
C PHE A 162 1.68 -24.54 11.25
N LEU A 163 2.74 -23.74 11.32
CA LEU A 163 4.06 -24.14 11.77
C LEU A 163 4.48 -23.20 12.91
N ILE A 164 5.27 -23.75 13.84
CA ILE A 164 5.81 -23.00 14.98
C ILE A 164 7.33 -23.18 15.00
N GLY A 165 8.07 -22.09 14.80
CA GLY A 165 9.53 -22.11 14.75
C GLY A 165 10.07 -23.05 13.65
N GLY A 166 9.42 -23.05 12.49
CA GLY A 166 9.77 -23.84 11.32
C GLY A 166 9.41 -25.32 11.41
N ARG A 167 8.63 -25.74 12.41
CA ARG A 167 8.29 -27.14 12.67
C ARG A 167 6.78 -27.34 12.75
N GLU A 168 6.34 -28.54 12.38
CA GLU A 168 4.99 -28.98 12.69
C GLU A 168 4.81 -29.02 14.21
N ALA A 169 3.76 -28.36 14.70
CA ALA A 169 3.39 -28.36 16.10
C ALA A 169 2.18 -29.27 16.30
N ALA A 170 2.11 -29.98 17.43
CA ALA A 170 0.92 -30.76 17.76
C ALA A 170 -0.24 -29.85 18.14
N THR A 171 0.02 -28.72 18.82
CA THR A 171 -1.01 -27.81 19.28
C THR A 171 -0.54 -26.37 19.28
N LEU A 172 -1.47 -25.40 19.32
CA LEU A 172 -1.13 -23.98 19.47
C LEU A 172 -0.58 -23.68 20.87
N VAL A 173 -1.33 -24.02 21.91
CA VAL A 173 -0.93 -23.83 23.33
C VAL A 173 -1.30 -25.02 24.23
N GLY A 174 -1.83 -26.10 23.65
CA GLY A 174 -2.03 -27.38 24.34
C GLY A 174 -3.37 -28.07 24.09
N HIS A 175 -4.29 -27.46 23.32
CA HIS A 175 -5.65 -28.02 23.19
C HIS A 175 -6.10 -28.25 21.74
N ALA A 176 -5.84 -27.31 20.83
CA ALA A 176 -6.27 -27.46 19.44
C ALA A 176 -5.19 -28.19 18.64
N ASP A 177 -5.53 -29.31 18.01
CA ASP A 177 -4.61 -30.10 17.18
C ASP A 177 -4.25 -29.34 15.89
N LEU A 178 -2.95 -29.09 15.65
CA LEU A 178 -2.43 -28.38 14.48
C LEU A 178 -1.82 -29.30 13.41
N GLN A 179 -1.92 -30.62 13.55
CA GLN A 179 -1.29 -31.56 12.63
C GLN A 179 -1.95 -31.58 11.25
N GLU A 180 -3.24 -31.23 11.19
CA GLU A 180 -4.06 -31.19 9.99
C GLU A 180 -4.07 -29.81 9.31
N VAL A 181 -4.63 -29.77 8.10
CA VAL A 181 -4.95 -28.51 7.41
C VAL A 181 -6.32 -28.00 7.86
N PHE A 182 -6.47 -26.69 7.92
CA PHE A 182 -7.73 -26.03 8.28
C PHE A 182 -8.35 -25.37 7.06
N GLU A 183 -9.62 -25.66 6.82
CA GLU A 183 -10.47 -24.98 5.84
C GLU A 183 -11.36 -23.95 6.53
N VAL A 184 -11.98 -23.08 5.73
CA VAL A 184 -12.92 -22.09 6.25
C VAL A 184 -14.03 -22.76 7.06
N ASP A 185 -14.32 -22.22 8.24
CA ASP A 185 -15.45 -22.65 9.05
C ASP A 185 -16.27 -21.43 9.50
N MET A 186 -17.42 -21.26 8.86
CA MET A 186 -18.34 -20.16 9.14
C MET A 186 -19.25 -20.43 10.35
N LEU A 187 -19.20 -21.61 10.97
CA LEU A 187 -19.97 -21.91 12.19
C LEU A 187 -19.49 -21.08 13.40
N TRP A 188 -18.24 -20.63 13.35
CA TRP A 188 -17.67 -19.73 14.33
C TRP A 188 -18.15 -18.28 14.17
N VAL A 189 -18.74 -17.91 13.04
CA VAL A 189 -19.11 -16.52 12.74
C VAL A 189 -20.56 -16.24 13.16
N ARG A 190 -20.82 -15.08 13.79
CA ARG A 190 -22.16 -14.64 14.24
C ARG A 190 -22.49 -13.19 13.88
#